data_AF-A0A6S6RVC3-F1
#
_entry.id   AF-A0A6S6RVC3-F1
#
_cell.length_a   1.000
_cell.length_b   1.000
_cell.length_c   1.000
_cell.angle_alpha   90.00
_cell.angle_beta   90.00
_cell.angle_gamma   90.00
#
_symmetry.space_group_name_H-M   'P 1'
#
loop_
_entity.id
_entity.type
_entity.pdbx_description
1 polymer ?
#
loop_
_entity_poly.entity_id
_entity_poly.type
_entity_poly.pdbx_seq_one_letter_code
_entity_poly.pdbx_strand_id
1 'polypeptide(L)' 'MIDNSLSIARTDPTGGAGIHADLKVFSSLGNYGAAMITVLVAQNTCAVQSIHNLSGEIVGFTT' A
#
# COMPACT_ATOMS: atom_id res chain seq x y z
N MET A 1 -7.66 -19.90 12.48
CA MET A 1 -7.76 -18.46 12.78
C MET A 1 -6.95 -17.74 11.71
N ILE A 2 -7.46 -16.67 11.10
CA ILE A 2 -6.73 -15.89 10.09
C ILE A 2 -6.16 -14.67 10.79
N ASP A 3 -4.86 -14.40 10.64
CA ASP A 3 -4.21 -13.24 11.24
C ASP A 3 -4.46 -11.98 10.39
N ASN A 4 -4.67 -10.85 11.06
CA ASN A 4 -4.78 -9.55 10.40
C ASN A 4 -3.38 -8.95 10.20
N SER A 5 -3.10 -8.42 9.01
CA SER A 5 -1.83 -7.75 8.71
C SER A 5 -2.09 -6.41 8.04
N LEU A 6 -1.54 -5.33 8.61
CA LEU A 6 -1.65 -3.98 8.08
C LEU A 6 -0.33 -3.58 7.43
N SER A 7 -0.38 -3.14 6.17
CA SER A 7 0.73 -2.41 5.56
C SER A 7 0.43 -0.92 5.50
N ILE A 8 1.44 -0.11 5.82
CA ILE A 8 1.42 1.35 5.73
C ILE A 8 2.50 1.74 4.72
N ALA A 9 2.08 2.00 3.49
CA ALA A 9 3.01 2.16 2.37
C ALA A 9 2.46 3.10 1.28
N ARG A 10 3.31 3.36 0.28
CA ARG A 10 2.90 4.01 -0.97
C ARG A 10 2.23 3.04 -1.93
N THR A 11 1.50 3.57 -2.90
CA THR A 11 1.03 2.77 -4.03
C THR A 11 2.20 2.36 -4.95
N ASP A 12 1.96 1.32 -5.74
CA ASP A 12 2.78 0.98 -6.90
C ASP A 12 1.86 0.38 -7.97
N PRO A 13 1.46 1.13 -8.99
CA PRO A 13 0.55 0.65 -10.03
C PRO A 13 1.08 -0.56 -10.83
N THR A 14 2.38 -0.84 -10.81
CA THR A 14 2.93 -2.05 -11.44
C THR A 14 2.58 -3.31 -10.67
N GLY A 15 2.27 -3.18 -9.38
CA GLY A 15 2.04 -4.29 -8.47
C GLY A 15 3.30 -5.05 -8.06
N GLY A 16 4.50 -4.53 -8.36
CA GLY A 16 5.78 -5.16 -8.02
C GLY A 16 6.31 -4.80 -6.62
N ALA A 17 5.88 -3.68 -6.06
CA ALA A 17 6.27 -3.18 -4.74
C ALA A 17 5.09 -2.50 -4.02
N GLY A 18 5.40 -1.83 -2.90
CA GLY A 18 4.46 -1.04 -2.12
C GLY A 18 3.23 -1.84 -1.67
N ILE A 19 2.14 -1.13 -1.44
CA ILE A 19 0.93 -1.71 -0.83
C ILE A 19 0.36 -2.89 -1.62
N HIS A 20 0.51 -2.88 -2.94
CA HIS A 20 0.02 -3.96 -3.80
C HIS A 20 0.86 -5.24 -3.65
N ALA A 21 2.19 -5.13 -3.51
CA ALA A 21 3.04 -6.29 -3.24
C ALA A 21 2.81 -6.83 -1.82
N ASP A 22 2.65 -5.94 -0.84
CA ASP A 22 2.38 -6.32 0.55
C ASP A 22 1.09 -7.12 0.66
N LEU A 23 -0.01 -6.66 0.05
CA LEU A 23 -1.29 -7.38 0.04
C LEU A 23 -1.20 -8.75 -0.66
N LYS A 24 -0.38 -8.88 -1.71
CA LYS A 24 -0.11 -10.18 -2.36
C LYS A 24 0.62 -11.12 -1.40
N VAL A 25 1.59 -10.62 -0.64
CA VAL A 25 2.32 -11.39 0.37
C VAL A 25 1.40 -11.79 1.53
N PHE A 26 0.57 -10.88 2.03
CA PHE A 26 -0.40 -11.21 3.08
C PHE A 26 -1.36 -12.30 2.62
N SER A 27 -1.89 -12.17 1.39
CA SER A 27 -2.75 -13.19 0.80
C SER A 27 -2.03 -14.54 0.63
N SER A 28 -0.76 -14.55 0.21
CA SER A 28 -0.02 -15.81 0.02
C SER A 28 0.36 -16.48 1.34
N LEU A 29 0.47 -15.72 2.43
CA LEU A 29 0.69 -16.22 3.79
C LEU A 29 -0.60 -16.63 4.52
N GLY A 30 -1.78 -16.41 3.90
CA GLY A 30 -3.07 -16.74 4.50
C GLY A 30 -3.58 -15.70 5.51
N ASN A 31 -3.08 -14.47 5.44
CA ASN A 31 -3.47 -13.36 6.32
C ASN A 31 -4.56 -12.51 5.67
N TYR A 32 -5.41 -11.88 6.50
CA TYR A 32 -6.32 -10.83 6.06
C TYR A 32 -5.54 -9.51 5.95
N GLY A 33 -5.24 -9.12 4.71
CA GLY A 33 -4.47 -7.92 4.42
C GLY A 33 -5.29 -6.64 4.48
N ALA A 34 -4.87 -5.69 5.30
CA ALA A 34 -5.35 -4.32 5.34
C ALA A 34 -4.26 -3.36 4.84
N ALA A 35 -4.69 -2.20 4.35
CA ALA A 35 -3.82 -1.24 3.70
C ALA A 35 -4.09 0.20 4.13
N MET A 36 -3.03 0.89 4.54
CA MET A 36 -3.04 2.33 4.76
C MET A 36 -2.11 3.00 3.75
N ILE A 37 -2.70 3.73 2.81
CA ILE A 37 -1.95 4.42 1.76
C ILE A 37 -1.43 5.75 2.33
N THR A 38 -0.14 6.02 2.15
CA THR A 38 0.50 7.29 2.56
C THR A 38 0.82 8.20 1.38
N VAL A 39 1.08 7.60 0.22
CA VAL A 39 1.50 8.31 -0.99
C VAL A 39 0.90 7.62 -2.21
N LEU A 40 0.28 8.40 -3.09
CA LEU A 40 -0.13 7.96 -4.41
C LEU A 40 0.99 8.28 -5.41
N VAL A 41 1.42 7.29 -6.19
CA VAL A 41 2.43 7.49 -7.23
C VAL A 41 1.91 7.07 -8.60
N ALA A 42 2.29 7.83 -9.63
CA ALA A 42 2.29 7.33 -11.01
C ALA A 42 3.66 6.71 -11.27
N GLN A 43 3.72 5.38 -11.24
CA GLN A 43 4.93 4.60 -11.49
C GLN A 43 4.64 3.51 -12.52
N ASN A 44 5.63 3.23 -13.36
CA ASN A 44 5.76 1.98 -14.10
C ASN A 44 7.12 1.31 -13.81
N THR A 45 7.42 0.19 -14.46
CA THR A 45 8.65 -0.58 -14.22
C THR A 45 9.93 0.16 -14.63
N CYS A 46 9.82 1.25 -15.39
CA CYS A 46 10.96 2.03 -15.87
C CYS A 46 11.24 3.26 -15.00
N ALA A 47 10.19 3.91 -14.47
CA ALA A 47 10.34 5.15 -13.69
C ALA A 47 9.11 5.48 -12.82
N VAL A 48 9.35 6.33 -11.81
CA VAL A 48 8.32 7.11 -11.12
C VAL A 48 8.17 8.46 -11.83
N GLN A 49 6.96 8.78 -12.27
CA GLN A 49 6.65 10.00 -13.01
C GLN A 49 6.08 11.09 -12.10
N SER A 50 5.30 10.72 -11.09
CA SER A 50 4.72 11.67 -10.14
C SER A 50 4.53 11.06 -8.77
N ILE A 51 4.55 11.93 -7.76
CA ILE A 51 4.38 11.61 -6.36
C ILE A 51 3.36 12.58 -5.77
N HIS A 52 2.32 12.05 -5.14
CA HIS A 52 1.30 12.81 -4.45
C HIS A 52 1.18 12.31 -3.01
N ASN A 53 1.73 13.08 -2.07
CA ASN A 53 1.67 12.76 -0.65
C ASN A 53 0.28 13.05 -0.10
N LEU A 54 -0.30 12.09 0.63
CA LEU A 54 -1.55 12.32 1.35
C LEU A 54 -1.28 13.10 2.63
N SER A 55 -2.22 13.94 3.04
CA SER A 55 -2.09 14.72 4.27
C SER A 55 -2.10 13.82 5.49
N GLY A 56 -1.42 14.25 6.57
CA GLY A 56 -1.43 13.53 7.85
C GLY A 56 -2.84 13.39 8.44
N GLU A 57 -3.76 14.30 8.13
CA GLU A 57 -5.17 14.20 8.50
C GLU A 57 -5.84 12.98 7.84
N ILE A 58 -5.62 12.78 6.54
CA ILE A 58 -6.13 11.60 5.82
C ILE A 58 -5.44 10.34 6.34
N VAL A 59 -4.13 10.40 6.59
CA VAL A 59 -3.36 9.22 7.03
C VAL A 59 -3.70 8.82 8.48
N GLY A 60 -3.97 9.80 9.33
CA GLY A 60 -4.26 9.62 10.74
C GLY A 60 -5.75 9.53 11.08
N PHE A 61 -6.64 9.52 10.09
CA PHE A 61 -8.08 9.50 10.35
C PHE A 61 -8.50 8.16 10.98
N THR A 62 -8.76 8.19 12.29
CA THR A 62 -9.37 7.09 13.03
C THR A 62 -10.74 7.56 13.53
N THR A 63 -11.81 6.90 13.08
CA THR A 63 -13.15 7.06 13.69
C THR A 63 -13.19 6.39 15.06
#